data_AF-A0A943MVM5-F1
#
_entry.id   AF-A0A943MVM5-F1
#
_cell.length_a   1.000
_cell.length_b   1.000
_cell.length_c   1.000
_cell.angle_alpha   90.00
_cell.angle_beta   90.00
_cell.angle_gamma   90.00
#
_symmetry.space_group_name_H-M   'P 1'
#
loop_
_entity.id
_entity.type
_entity.pdbx_description
1 polymer ?
#
loop_
_entity_poly.entity_id
_entity_poly.type
_entity_poly.pdbx_seq_one_letter_code
_entity_poly.pdbx_strand_id
1 'polypeptide(L)'
;MTRRNIELALLCIAAPLAILLFAMIALNQGEELGWASIGVPVGIFASFIVSHLALRKFAPAADPAILPICFALSSIGIAFVTRLAPDLAIRQVGWLILGIIFMIAVIVFMKNMDKTANYKYTLMVIGLILLLSPLLPGIGNEIYGSRIWLSIGGFSFQPGEIAKIFIVLFLAGYLAQNREMLSVFTHKVGPFKFPDLSTLLPLLIMWLLSMAIVVFEKDLGSALIVYFVFLTMLYVASGKKFYLVVGLLTIAIGAVILFFFFSHVQVRVDTWLNPFADPTNTGYQLVQSIFSMADGGLFGVGIG
;
A
#
# COMPACT_ATOMS: atom_id res chain seq x y z
N MET A 1 -26.97 -11.55 -15.06
CA MET A 1 -26.63 -11.81 -13.65
C MET A 1 -26.49 -10.49 -12.92
N THR A 2 -26.95 -10.36 -11.66
CA THR A 2 -26.71 -9.14 -10.87
C THR A 2 -25.22 -9.01 -10.54
N ARG A 3 -24.71 -7.78 -10.30
CA ARG A 3 -23.29 -7.56 -9.93
C ARG A 3 -22.88 -8.47 -8.76
N ARG A 4 -23.71 -8.54 -7.71
CA ARG A 4 -23.43 -9.40 -6.54
C ARG A 4 -23.42 -10.89 -6.88
N ASN A 5 -24.25 -11.37 -7.81
CA ASN A 5 -24.18 -12.76 -8.24
C ASN A 5 -22.90 -13.06 -9.05
N ILE A 6 -22.41 -12.10 -9.84
CA ILE A 6 -21.11 -12.20 -10.53
C ILE A 6 -19.98 -12.27 -9.51
N GLU A 7 -19.99 -11.40 -8.50
CA GLU A 7 -19.01 -11.41 -7.41
C GLU A 7 -18.96 -12.77 -6.70
N LEU A 8 -20.13 -13.32 -6.35
CA LEU A 8 -20.21 -14.64 -5.72
C LEU A 8 -19.68 -15.75 -6.65
N ALA A 9 -20.02 -15.71 -7.94
CA ALA A 9 -19.52 -16.67 -8.91
C ALA A 9 -17.99 -16.59 -9.02
N LEU A 10 -17.42 -15.38 -9.08
CA LEU A 10 -15.96 -15.17 -9.12
C LEU A 10 -15.27 -15.63 -7.84
N LEU A 11 -15.86 -15.41 -6.66
CA LEU A 11 -15.35 -15.97 -5.40
C LEU A 11 -15.33 -17.50 -5.43
N CYS A 12 -16.41 -18.13 -5.89
CA CYS A 12 -16.48 -19.59 -6.01
C CYS A 12 -15.49 -20.15 -7.05
N ILE A 13 -15.19 -19.40 -8.11
CA ILE A 13 -14.16 -19.79 -9.11
C ILE A 13 -12.75 -19.69 -8.51
N ALA A 14 -12.48 -18.67 -7.68
CA ALA A 14 -11.17 -18.49 -7.07
C ALA A 14 -10.92 -19.47 -5.91
N ALA A 15 -11.96 -19.96 -5.23
CA ALA A 15 -11.82 -20.80 -4.04
C ALA A 15 -11.07 -22.13 -4.28
N PRO A 16 -11.33 -22.89 -5.36
CA PRO A 16 -10.54 -24.07 -5.69
C PRO A 16 -9.05 -23.78 -5.86
N LEU A 17 -8.67 -22.62 -6.41
CA LEU A 17 -7.27 -22.24 -6.57
C LEU A 17 -6.59 -22.05 -5.21
N ALA A 18 -7.27 -21.38 -4.27
CA ALA A 18 -6.77 -21.24 -2.90
C ALA A 18 -6.62 -22.61 -2.22
N ILE A 19 -7.62 -23.48 -2.30
CA ILE A 19 -7.56 -24.83 -1.70
C ILE A 19 -6.41 -25.65 -2.31
N LEU A 20 -6.28 -25.62 -3.64
CA LEU A 20 -5.23 -26.35 -4.35
C LEU A 20 -3.83 -25.86 -3.95
N LEU A 21 -3.64 -24.54 -3.80
CA LEU A 21 -2.37 -23.96 -3.34
C LEU A 21 -1.97 -24.49 -1.96
N PHE A 22 -2.89 -24.47 -0.99
CA PHE A 22 -2.62 -24.98 0.35
C PHE A 22 -2.42 -26.51 0.37
N ALA A 23 -3.17 -27.25 -0.44
CA ALA A 23 -2.99 -28.69 -0.58
C ALA A 23 -1.60 -29.04 -1.16
N MET A 24 -1.14 -28.29 -2.17
CA MET A 24 0.21 -28.48 -2.72
C MET A 24 1.31 -28.21 -1.69
N ILE A 25 1.15 -27.19 -0.83
CA ILE A 25 2.11 -26.90 0.24
C ILE A 25 2.18 -28.05 1.23
N ALA A 26 1.02 -28.53 1.71
CA ALA A 26 0.96 -29.64 2.66
C ALA A 26 1.63 -30.90 2.08
N LEU A 27 1.30 -31.26 0.83
CA LEU A 27 1.89 -32.43 0.16
C LEU A 27 3.41 -32.28 -0.03
N ASN A 28 3.91 -31.10 -0.40
CA ASN A 28 5.34 -30.86 -0.57
C ASN A 28 6.11 -30.86 0.75
N GLN A 29 5.45 -30.55 1.86
CA GLN A 29 6.03 -30.63 3.21
C GLN A 29 5.95 -32.04 3.80
N GLY A 30 5.36 -33.00 3.08
CA GLY A 30 5.13 -34.36 3.57
C GLY A 30 4.03 -34.47 4.62
N GLU A 31 3.18 -33.44 4.74
CA GLU A 31 2.03 -33.45 5.65
C GLU A 31 0.86 -34.20 5.04
N GLU A 32 0.10 -34.92 5.87
CA GLU A 32 -1.16 -35.51 5.45
C GLU A 32 -2.21 -34.41 5.17
N LEU A 33 -3.02 -34.61 4.13
CA LEU A 33 -4.15 -33.75 3.82
C LEU A 33 -5.24 -33.90 4.89
N GLY A 34 -5.11 -33.13 5.98
CA GLY A 34 -6.04 -33.09 7.09
C GLY A 34 -6.79 -31.76 7.20
N TRP A 35 -7.68 -31.68 8.19
CA TRP A 35 -8.42 -30.46 8.52
C TRP A 35 -7.51 -29.26 8.84
N ALA A 36 -6.29 -29.48 9.32
CA ALA A 36 -5.33 -28.42 9.55
C ALA A 36 -4.89 -27.73 8.24
N SER A 37 -4.64 -28.53 7.19
CA SER A 37 -4.18 -28.04 5.87
C SER A 37 -5.28 -27.34 5.06
N ILE A 38 -6.52 -27.83 5.14
CA ILE A 38 -7.67 -27.30 4.37
C ILE A 38 -8.49 -26.30 5.19
N GLY A 39 -8.40 -26.32 6.52
CA GLY A 39 -9.16 -25.44 7.42
C GLY A 39 -8.83 -23.96 7.22
N VAL A 40 -7.57 -23.62 6.97
CA VAL A 40 -7.13 -22.24 6.72
C VAL A 40 -7.76 -21.67 5.43
N PRO A 41 -7.61 -22.26 4.24
CA PRO A 41 -8.23 -21.73 3.02
C PRO A 41 -9.76 -21.71 3.10
N VAL A 42 -10.38 -22.67 3.79
CA VAL A 42 -11.84 -22.66 4.06
C VAL A 42 -12.23 -21.49 4.97
N GLY A 43 -11.46 -21.21 6.02
CA GLY A 43 -11.69 -20.08 6.91
C GLY A 43 -11.56 -18.74 6.20
N ILE A 44 -10.55 -18.59 5.34
CA ILE A 44 -10.38 -17.40 4.48
C ILE A 44 -11.58 -17.27 3.54
N PHE A 45 -12.00 -18.34 2.87
CA PHE A 45 -13.17 -18.30 2.00
C PHE A 45 -14.43 -17.87 2.77
N ALA A 46 -14.65 -18.44 3.96
CA ALA A 46 -15.77 -18.08 4.81
C ALA A 46 -15.75 -16.58 5.20
N SER A 47 -14.59 -16.00 5.54
CA SER A 47 -14.50 -14.57 5.86
C SER A 47 -14.81 -13.68 4.65
N PHE A 48 -14.46 -14.12 3.43
CA PHE A 48 -14.82 -13.42 2.20
C PHE A 48 -16.29 -13.59 1.80
N ILE A 49 -16.94 -14.71 2.17
CA ILE A 49 -18.39 -14.85 2.06
C ILE A 49 -19.11 -13.86 3.00
N VAL A 50 -18.63 -13.69 4.23
CA VAL A 50 -19.16 -12.66 5.15
C VAL A 50 -19.01 -11.27 4.54
N SER A 51 -17.84 -10.98 3.96
CA SER A 51 -17.58 -9.72 3.25
C SER A 51 -18.53 -9.51 2.06
N HIS A 52 -18.78 -10.55 1.27
CA HIS A 52 -19.72 -10.52 0.15
C HIS A 52 -21.14 -10.19 0.62
N LEU A 53 -21.61 -10.82 1.70
CA LEU A 53 -22.92 -10.54 2.28
C LEU A 53 -23.04 -9.09 2.78
N ALA A 54 -21.98 -8.57 3.40
CA ALA A 54 -21.91 -7.17 3.81
C ALA A 54 -22.00 -6.22 2.61
N LEU A 55 -21.22 -6.46 1.54
CA LEU A 55 -21.30 -5.66 0.30
C LEU A 55 -22.67 -5.75 -0.36
N ARG A 56 -23.28 -6.94 -0.38
CA ARG A 56 -24.63 -7.14 -0.94
C ARG A 56 -25.67 -6.29 -0.22
N LYS A 57 -25.52 -6.09 1.10
CA LYS A 57 -26.44 -5.28 1.91
C LYS A 57 -26.13 -3.78 1.83
N PHE A 58 -24.86 -3.40 1.99
CA PHE A 58 -24.47 -1.99 2.22
C PHE A 58 -23.94 -1.29 0.96
N ALA A 59 -23.45 -2.04 -0.03
CA ALA A 59 -22.86 -1.50 -1.26
C ALA A 59 -23.26 -2.33 -2.51
N PRO A 60 -24.56 -2.49 -2.82
CA PRO A 60 -25.03 -3.38 -3.90
C PRO A 60 -24.53 -2.99 -5.30
N ALA A 61 -24.18 -1.71 -5.48
CA ALA A 61 -23.65 -1.16 -6.73
C ALA A 61 -22.13 -1.27 -6.87
N ALA A 62 -21.41 -1.75 -5.84
CA ALA A 62 -19.95 -1.90 -5.90
C ALA A 62 -19.50 -2.76 -7.10
N ASP A 63 -18.25 -2.57 -7.51
CA ASP A 63 -17.63 -3.40 -8.52
C ASP A 63 -17.58 -4.87 -8.05
N PRO A 64 -18.02 -5.84 -8.86
CA PRO A 64 -18.05 -7.25 -8.46
C PRO A 64 -16.71 -7.99 -8.55
N ALA A 65 -15.66 -7.40 -9.14
CA ALA A 65 -14.37 -8.04 -9.34
C ALA A 65 -13.37 -7.78 -8.20
N ILE A 66 -13.48 -6.64 -7.51
CA ILE A 66 -12.51 -6.21 -6.48
C ILE A 66 -12.41 -7.22 -5.32
N LEU A 67 -13.54 -7.62 -4.74
CA LEU A 67 -13.54 -8.54 -3.59
C LEU A 67 -12.93 -9.93 -3.95
N PRO A 68 -13.30 -10.57 -5.09
CA PRO A 68 -12.65 -11.80 -5.55
C PRO A 68 -11.15 -11.67 -5.80
N ILE A 69 -10.70 -10.54 -6.36
CA ILE A 69 -9.26 -10.28 -6.57
C ILE A 69 -8.55 -10.19 -5.22
N CYS A 70 -9.12 -9.45 -4.26
CA CYS A 70 -8.58 -9.37 -2.91
C CYS A 70 -8.53 -10.75 -2.23
N PHE A 71 -9.55 -11.60 -2.42
CA PHE A 71 -9.55 -12.97 -1.93
C PHE A 71 -8.39 -13.76 -2.52
N ALA A 72 -8.26 -13.80 -3.85
CA ALA A 72 -7.22 -14.56 -4.53
C ALA A 72 -5.81 -14.11 -4.08
N LEU A 73 -5.55 -12.80 -4.06
CA LEU A 73 -4.25 -12.26 -3.64
C LEU A 73 -3.97 -12.52 -2.16
N SER A 74 -4.99 -12.42 -1.29
CA SER A 74 -4.83 -12.71 0.14
C SER A 74 -4.57 -14.19 0.40
N SER A 75 -5.27 -15.08 -0.30
CA SER A 75 -5.05 -16.52 -0.23
C SER A 75 -3.65 -16.91 -0.69
N ILE A 76 -3.18 -16.32 -1.81
CA ILE A 76 -1.79 -16.53 -2.28
C ILE A 76 -0.81 -16.00 -1.22
N GLY A 77 -0.98 -14.77 -0.76
CA GLY A 77 -0.08 -14.19 0.24
C GLY A 77 0.00 -15.00 1.54
N ILE A 78 -1.13 -15.47 2.06
CA ILE A 78 -1.14 -16.32 3.26
C ILE A 78 -0.51 -17.68 2.98
N ALA A 79 -0.74 -18.27 1.80
CA ALA A 79 -0.08 -19.52 1.40
C ALA A 79 1.45 -19.39 1.42
N PHE A 80 1.99 -18.28 0.89
CA PHE A 80 3.43 -17.98 0.98
C PHE A 80 3.91 -17.83 2.42
N VAL A 81 3.15 -17.13 3.28
CA VAL A 81 3.52 -16.99 4.70
C VAL A 81 3.49 -18.35 5.40
N THR A 82 2.49 -19.20 5.15
CA THR A 82 2.43 -20.56 5.68
C THR A 82 3.65 -21.39 5.28
N ARG A 83 4.16 -21.21 4.05
CA ARG A 83 5.37 -21.91 3.60
C ARG A 83 6.66 -21.33 4.21
N LEU A 84 6.82 -20.00 4.21
CA LEU A 84 8.09 -19.33 4.51
C LEU A 84 8.28 -19.02 6.00
N ALA A 85 7.19 -18.75 6.72
CA ALA A 85 7.19 -18.35 8.12
C ALA A 85 5.91 -18.89 8.82
N PRO A 86 5.80 -20.22 9.02
CA PRO A 86 4.58 -20.86 9.50
C PRO A 86 4.11 -20.34 10.86
N ASP A 87 5.03 -19.91 11.72
CA ASP A 87 4.76 -19.28 13.02
C ASP A 87 3.98 -17.96 12.88
N LEU A 88 4.11 -17.27 11.75
CA LEU A 88 3.43 -16.00 11.47
C LEU A 88 2.08 -16.18 10.75
N ALA A 89 1.80 -17.36 10.20
CA ALA A 89 0.63 -17.59 9.35
C ALA A 89 -0.70 -17.34 10.07
N ILE A 90 -0.85 -17.84 11.31
CA ILE A 90 -2.07 -17.63 12.11
C ILE A 90 -2.28 -16.14 12.39
N ARG A 91 -1.20 -15.41 12.70
CA ARG A 91 -1.25 -13.97 12.92
C ARG A 91 -1.65 -13.23 11.64
N GLN A 92 -1.18 -13.68 10.47
CA GLN A 92 -1.54 -13.12 9.18
C GLN A 92 -3.03 -13.29 8.86
N VAL A 93 -3.60 -14.46 9.17
CA VAL A 93 -5.06 -14.69 9.07
C VAL A 93 -5.82 -13.74 10.01
N GLY A 94 -5.33 -13.53 11.24
CA GLY A 94 -5.90 -12.54 12.17
C GLY A 94 -5.90 -11.11 11.60
N TRP A 95 -4.81 -10.67 10.98
CA TRP A 95 -4.72 -9.38 10.31
C TRP A 95 -5.68 -9.25 9.12
N LEU A 96 -5.85 -10.32 8.33
CA LEU A 96 -6.82 -10.35 7.25
C LEU A 96 -8.25 -10.15 7.78
N ILE A 97 -8.63 -10.88 8.83
CA ILE A 97 -9.95 -10.76 9.46
C ILE A 97 -10.16 -9.34 9.98
N LEU A 98 -9.16 -8.77 10.66
CA LEU A 98 -9.22 -7.40 11.16
C LEU A 98 -9.36 -6.38 10.00
N GLY A 99 -8.64 -6.59 8.90
CA GLY A 99 -8.77 -5.79 7.68
C GLY A 99 -10.17 -5.85 7.07
N ILE A 100 -10.78 -7.04 7.04
CA ILE A 100 -12.18 -7.22 6.61
C ILE A 100 -13.14 -6.47 7.53
N ILE A 101 -12.95 -6.53 8.85
CA ILE A 101 -13.77 -5.79 9.82
C ILE A 101 -13.67 -4.28 9.56
N PHE A 102 -12.45 -3.75 9.37
CA PHE A 102 -12.26 -2.33 9.06
C PHE A 102 -12.87 -1.93 7.71
N MET A 103 -12.73 -2.77 6.67
CA MET A 103 -13.38 -2.54 5.38
C MET A 103 -14.90 -2.45 5.53
N ILE A 104 -15.53 -3.40 6.24
CA ILE A 104 -16.99 -3.38 6.48
C ILE A 104 -17.37 -2.13 7.28
N ALA A 105 -16.61 -1.76 8.31
CA ALA A 105 -16.85 -0.56 9.09
C ALA A 105 -16.82 0.71 8.21
N VAL A 106 -15.82 0.85 7.33
CA VAL A 106 -15.72 1.98 6.40
C VAL A 106 -16.96 2.04 5.50
N ILE A 107 -17.40 0.91 4.93
CA ILE A 107 -18.57 0.87 4.04
C ILE A 107 -19.87 1.24 4.78
N VAL A 108 -20.00 0.82 6.04
CA VAL A 108 -21.18 1.11 6.87
C VAL A 108 -21.22 2.58 7.32
N PHE A 109 -20.09 3.14 7.75
CA PHE A 109 -20.03 4.47 8.36
C PHE A 109 -19.74 5.59 7.35
N MET A 110 -18.96 5.34 6.29
CA MET A 110 -18.56 6.34 5.30
C MET A 110 -19.41 6.27 4.03
N LYS A 111 -20.72 6.51 4.17
CA LYS A 111 -21.67 6.41 3.03
C LYS A 111 -21.62 7.57 2.05
N ASN A 112 -21.16 8.75 2.47
CA ASN A 112 -21.20 9.97 1.67
C ASN A 112 -19.81 10.61 1.58
N MET A 113 -19.15 10.43 0.44
CA MET A 113 -17.81 10.96 0.18
C MET A 113 -17.78 12.48 0.06
N ASP A 114 -18.87 13.11 -0.39
CA ASP A 114 -18.95 14.58 -0.51
C ASP A 114 -18.92 15.24 0.87
N LYS A 115 -19.61 14.65 1.85
CA LYS A 115 -19.52 15.09 3.24
C LYS A 115 -18.10 14.94 3.78
N THR A 116 -17.42 13.84 3.48
CA THR A 116 -16.02 13.63 3.87
C THR A 116 -15.09 14.69 3.26
N ALA A 117 -15.32 15.09 2.01
CA ALA A 117 -14.52 16.12 1.33
C ALA A 117 -14.60 17.50 2.00
N ASN A 118 -15.69 17.81 2.70
CA ASN A 118 -15.81 19.06 3.47
C ASN A 118 -14.81 19.14 4.63
N TYR A 119 -14.37 17.99 5.15
CA TYR A 119 -13.39 17.90 6.24
C TYR A 119 -11.95 17.74 5.74
N LYS A 120 -11.67 18.05 4.46
CA LYS A 120 -10.34 17.86 3.85
C LYS A 120 -9.16 18.33 4.71
N TYR A 121 -9.23 19.52 5.32
CA TYR A 121 -8.14 20.03 6.17
C TYR A 121 -8.04 19.30 7.51
N THR A 122 -9.15 18.84 8.07
CA THR A 122 -9.14 17.96 9.25
C THR A 122 -8.47 16.62 8.90
N LEU A 123 -8.78 16.05 7.73
CA LEU A 123 -8.14 14.81 7.25
C LEU A 123 -6.64 15.02 7.03
N MET A 124 -6.24 16.15 6.45
CA MET A 124 -4.82 16.52 6.30
C MET A 124 -4.11 16.56 7.65
N VAL A 125 -4.67 17.25 8.64
CA VAL A 125 -4.07 17.37 9.98
C VAL A 125 -3.98 16.00 10.66
N ILE A 126 -5.03 15.17 10.58
CA ILE A 126 -5.00 13.80 11.10
C ILE A 126 -3.89 12.99 10.42
N GLY A 127 -3.78 13.06 9.10
CA GLY A 127 -2.73 12.38 8.35
C GLY A 127 -1.33 12.82 8.78
N LEU A 128 -1.10 14.13 8.93
CA LEU A 128 0.18 14.66 9.39
C LEU A 128 0.51 14.26 10.83
N ILE A 129 -0.48 14.25 11.74
CA ILE A 129 -0.29 13.79 13.12
C ILE A 129 0.06 12.30 13.14
N LEU A 130 -0.62 11.49 12.32
CA LEU A 130 -0.31 10.06 12.21
C LEU A 130 1.10 9.83 11.67
N LEU A 131 1.54 10.55 10.62
CA LEU A 131 2.93 10.50 10.15
C LEU A 131 3.92 10.96 11.23
N LEU A 132 3.59 12.00 12.01
CA LEU A 132 4.49 12.49 13.04
C LEU A 132 4.59 11.53 14.24
N SER A 133 3.57 10.71 14.48
CA SER A 133 3.45 9.92 15.71
C SER A 133 4.63 8.99 16.00
N PRO A 134 5.27 8.28 15.04
CA PRO A 134 6.44 7.45 15.31
C PRO A 134 7.70 8.23 15.70
N LEU A 135 7.75 9.54 15.41
CA LEU A 135 8.88 10.40 15.79
C LEU A 135 8.73 10.96 17.21
N LEU A 136 7.56 10.85 17.84
CA LEU A 136 7.34 11.36 19.18
C LEU A 136 8.13 10.55 20.22
N PRO A 137 8.83 11.24 21.14
CA PRO A 137 9.65 10.58 22.15
C PRO A 137 8.78 9.70 23.07
N GLY A 138 9.24 8.48 23.34
CA GLY A 138 8.61 7.55 24.27
C GLY A 138 7.59 6.58 23.65
N ILE A 139 7.10 6.81 22.42
CA ILE A 139 6.15 5.91 21.75
C ILE A 139 6.70 5.26 20.48
N GLY A 140 7.62 5.94 19.79
CA GLY A 140 8.25 5.46 18.56
C GLY A 140 9.32 4.40 18.80
N ASN A 141 9.31 3.35 17.98
CA ASN A 141 10.34 2.30 18.00
C ASN A 141 11.26 2.41 16.78
N GLU A 142 12.57 2.45 17.03
CA GLU A 142 13.59 2.42 15.99
C GLU A 142 13.90 0.97 15.61
N ILE A 143 13.54 0.59 14.38
CA ILE A 143 13.76 -0.75 13.82
C ILE A 143 14.58 -0.60 12.54
N TYR A 144 15.71 -1.29 12.46
CA TYR A 144 16.66 -1.21 11.33
C TYR A 144 17.06 0.23 10.94
N GLY A 145 17.18 1.12 11.94
CA GLY A 145 17.57 2.51 11.74
C GLY A 145 16.44 3.43 11.24
N SER A 146 15.19 2.94 11.15
CA SER A 146 14.01 3.72 10.80
C SER A 146 13.02 3.78 11.97
N ARG A 147 12.39 4.95 12.16
CA ARG A 147 11.39 5.18 13.21
C ARG A 147 10.02 5.37 12.60
N ILE A 148 9.39 4.26 12.21
CA ILE A 148 8.07 4.23 11.54
C ILE A 148 7.02 3.40 12.31
N TRP A 149 7.45 2.64 13.32
CA TRP A 149 6.58 1.72 14.05
C TRP A 149 6.19 2.26 15.42
N LEU A 150 4.92 2.06 15.78
CA LEU A 150 4.44 2.17 17.15
C LEU A 150 4.14 0.77 17.68
N SER A 151 4.58 0.47 18.90
CA SER A 151 4.23 -0.77 19.60
C SER A 151 3.37 -0.47 20.81
N ILE A 152 2.14 -0.98 20.81
CA ILE A 152 1.17 -0.81 21.90
C ILE A 152 0.66 -2.19 22.31
N GLY A 153 0.85 -2.57 23.57
CA GLY A 153 0.28 -3.79 24.14
C GLY A 153 0.66 -5.08 23.40
N GLY A 154 1.88 -5.18 22.89
CA GLY A 154 2.36 -6.35 22.15
C GLY A 154 2.02 -6.36 20.65
N PHE A 155 1.21 -5.41 20.18
CA PHE A 155 0.95 -5.21 18.75
C PHE A 155 1.83 -4.09 18.21
N SER A 156 2.34 -4.26 17.00
CA SER A 156 3.07 -3.23 16.27
C SER A 156 2.29 -2.86 15.02
N PHE A 157 2.12 -1.56 14.78
CA PHE A 157 1.51 -1.04 13.56
C PHE A 157 2.28 0.18 13.05
N GLN A 158 2.15 0.46 11.76
CA GLN A 158 2.76 1.60 11.11
C GLN A 158 1.71 2.69 10.87
N PRO A 159 1.69 3.76 11.68
CA PRO A 159 0.72 4.86 11.51
C PRO A 159 0.78 5.51 10.13
N GLY A 160 1.97 5.52 9.51
CA GLY A 160 2.18 6.06 8.17
C GLY A 160 1.32 5.39 7.09
N GLU A 161 0.96 4.12 7.24
CA GLU A 161 0.04 3.44 6.32
C GLU A 161 -1.37 4.06 6.36
N ILE A 162 -1.86 4.32 7.57
CA ILE A 162 -3.16 4.97 7.76
C ILE A 162 -3.09 6.44 7.32
N ALA A 163 -1.98 7.11 7.63
CA ALA A 163 -1.78 8.51 7.25
C ALA A 163 -1.86 8.74 5.74
N LYS A 164 -1.31 7.82 4.93
CA LYS A 164 -1.40 7.85 3.47
C LYS A 164 -2.85 7.90 2.98
N ILE A 165 -3.76 7.16 3.62
CA ILE A 165 -5.20 7.18 3.27
C ILE A 165 -5.78 8.58 3.54
N PHE A 166 -5.49 9.17 4.70
CA PHE A 166 -5.96 10.52 5.04
C PHE A 166 -5.39 11.60 4.11
N ILE A 167 -4.12 11.48 3.73
CA ILE A 167 -3.48 12.37 2.75
C ILE A 167 -4.17 12.26 1.39
N VAL A 168 -4.46 11.05 0.92
CA VAL A 168 -5.20 10.83 -0.33
C VAL A 168 -6.59 11.46 -0.26
N LEU A 169 -7.31 11.31 0.85
CA LEU A 169 -8.64 11.91 1.01
C LEU A 169 -8.58 13.45 1.03
N PHE A 170 -7.57 14.04 1.68
CA PHE A 170 -7.31 15.48 1.60
C PHE A 170 -7.05 15.92 0.16
N LEU A 171 -6.13 15.25 -0.53
CA LEU A 171 -5.78 15.55 -1.92
C LEU A 171 -7.01 15.46 -2.81
N ALA A 172 -7.79 14.38 -2.71
CA ALA A 172 -9.02 14.19 -3.49
C ALA A 172 -10.02 15.32 -3.23
N GLY A 173 -10.31 15.63 -1.97
CA GLY A 173 -11.27 16.68 -1.61
C GLY A 173 -10.81 18.09 -2.00
N TYR A 174 -9.52 18.40 -1.83
CA TYR A 174 -8.96 19.70 -2.19
C TYR A 174 -8.90 19.88 -3.72
N LEU A 175 -8.40 18.87 -4.44
CA LEU A 175 -8.27 18.91 -5.90
C LEU A 175 -9.63 18.94 -6.59
N ALA A 176 -10.63 18.22 -6.07
CA ALA A 176 -11.98 18.24 -6.63
C ALA A 176 -12.61 19.64 -6.57
N GLN A 177 -12.41 20.38 -5.47
CA GLN A 177 -12.97 21.72 -5.29
C GLN A 177 -12.21 22.81 -6.06
N ASN A 178 -10.92 22.62 -6.30
CA ASN A 178 -10.06 23.62 -6.95
C ASN A 178 -9.66 23.23 -8.40
N ARG A 179 -10.32 22.21 -8.97
CA ARG A 179 -9.94 21.62 -10.26
C ARG A 179 -9.85 22.65 -11.39
N GLU A 180 -10.84 23.52 -11.48
CA GLU A 180 -10.91 24.54 -12.53
C GLU A 180 -9.73 25.51 -12.43
N MET A 181 -9.46 26.03 -11.23
CA MET A 181 -8.33 26.95 -11.00
C MET A 181 -6.97 26.29 -11.27
N LEU A 182 -6.79 25.01 -10.90
CA LEU A 182 -5.55 24.27 -11.15
C LEU A 182 -5.31 23.95 -12.63
N SER A 183 -6.37 23.97 -13.44
CA SER A 183 -6.29 23.73 -14.88
C SER A 183 -5.96 25.00 -15.69
N VAL A 184 -6.15 26.19 -15.09
CA VAL A 184 -5.92 27.48 -15.72
C VAL A 184 -4.55 28.02 -15.29
N PHE A 185 -3.69 28.26 -16.28
CA PHE A 185 -2.36 28.81 -16.04
C PHE A 185 -2.44 30.33 -16.22
N THR A 186 -2.84 30.99 -15.13
CA THR A 186 -3.24 32.41 -15.12
C THR A 186 -2.04 33.35 -15.14
N HIS A 187 -0.92 32.99 -14.50
CA HIS A 187 0.24 33.85 -14.39
C HIS A 187 1.25 33.57 -15.50
N LYS A 188 1.84 34.59 -16.10
CA LYS A 188 2.92 34.46 -17.09
C LYS A 188 4.19 35.05 -16.51
N VAL A 189 5.24 34.24 -16.36
CA VAL A 189 6.58 34.69 -15.97
C VAL A 189 7.53 34.28 -17.09
N GLY A 190 7.95 35.25 -17.90
CA GLY A 190 8.74 34.98 -19.11
C GLY A 190 7.96 34.19 -20.17
N PRO A 191 8.56 33.20 -20.86
CA PRO A 191 7.86 32.36 -21.82
C PRO A 191 6.95 31.30 -21.16
N PHE A 192 7.10 31.09 -19.85
CA PHE A 192 6.39 30.05 -19.12
C PHE A 192 5.14 30.62 -18.45
N LYS A 193 4.04 29.88 -18.55
CA LYS A 193 2.84 30.15 -17.76
C LYS A 193 2.91 29.31 -16.49
N PHE A 194 2.54 29.89 -15.38
CA PHE A 194 2.51 29.28 -14.07
C PHE A 194 1.06 29.25 -13.53
N PRO A 195 0.70 28.19 -12.80
CA PRO A 195 -0.56 28.12 -12.08
C PRO A 195 -0.61 29.14 -10.93
N ASP A 196 -1.81 29.40 -10.43
CA ASP A 196 -1.99 30.25 -9.25
C ASP A 196 -1.35 29.58 -8.02
N LEU A 197 -0.30 30.21 -7.49
CA LEU A 197 0.44 29.78 -6.32
C LEU A 197 -0.46 29.63 -5.09
N SER A 198 -1.51 30.46 -4.96
CA SER A 198 -2.42 30.40 -3.81
C SER A 198 -3.19 29.07 -3.76
N THR A 199 -3.53 28.52 -4.92
CA THR A 199 -4.23 27.22 -5.06
C THR A 199 -3.29 26.02 -4.92
N LEU A 200 -2.00 26.21 -5.22
CA LEU A 200 -0.99 25.17 -4.99
C LEU A 200 -0.48 25.16 -3.55
N LEU A 201 -0.58 26.28 -2.84
CA LEU A 201 0.08 26.45 -1.55
C LEU A 201 -0.36 25.39 -0.51
N PRO A 202 -1.65 25.08 -0.30
CA PRO A 202 -2.03 24.05 0.66
C PRO A 202 -1.54 22.64 0.27
N LEU A 203 -1.51 22.34 -1.03
CA LEU A 203 -0.98 21.09 -1.57
C LEU A 203 0.52 20.98 -1.32
N LEU A 204 1.26 22.05 -1.61
CA LEU A 204 2.71 22.11 -1.39
C LEU A 204 3.07 22.09 0.10
N ILE A 205 2.33 22.78 0.96
CA ILE A 205 2.56 22.75 2.42
C ILE A 205 2.37 21.33 2.94
N MET A 206 1.25 20.68 2.60
CA MET A 206 1.00 19.30 3.02
C MET A 206 2.12 18.38 2.53
N TRP A 207 2.45 18.47 1.24
CA TRP A 207 3.50 17.65 0.64
C TRP A 207 4.87 17.88 1.28
N LEU A 208 5.29 19.14 1.47
CA LEU A 208 6.57 19.47 2.10
C LEU A 208 6.64 18.97 3.55
N LEU A 209 5.55 19.13 4.32
CA LEU A 209 5.49 18.62 5.70
C LEU A 209 5.55 17.10 5.74
N SER A 210 4.78 16.41 4.89
CA SER A 210 4.84 14.95 4.79
C SER A 210 6.23 14.46 4.40
N MET A 211 6.86 15.08 3.39
CA MET A 211 8.22 14.72 2.97
C MET A 211 9.25 14.98 4.06
N ALA A 212 9.16 16.11 4.76
CA ALA A 212 10.05 16.41 5.88
C ALA A 212 9.94 15.32 6.96
N ILE A 213 8.72 14.98 7.38
CA ILE A 213 8.47 13.95 8.40
C ILE A 213 9.09 12.62 7.97
N VAL A 214 8.78 12.14 6.75
CA VAL A 214 9.24 10.83 6.29
C VAL A 214 10.77 10.77 6.11
N VAL A 215 11.42 11.88 5.76
CA VAL A 215 12.89 11.98 5.76
C VAL A 215 13.45 11.81 7.17
N PHE A 216 12.81 12.38 8.20
CA PHE A 216 13.21 12.17 9.60
C PHE A 216 12.91 10.74 10.10
N GLU A 217 11.88 10.09 9.57
CA GLU A 217 11.61 8.66 9.81
C GLU A 217 12.67 7.74 9.16
N LYS A 218 13.48 8.28 8.24
CA LYS A 218 14.46 7.57 7.41
C LYS A 218 13.83 6.46 6.55
N ASP A 219 12.60 6.68 6.07
CA ASP A 219 11.87 5.73 5.21
C ASP A 219 11.71 6.26 3.78
N LEU A 220 12.69 5.96 2.93
CA LEU A 220 12.69 6.34 1.53
C LEU A 220 11.57 5.69 0.72
N GLY A 221 11.11 4.50 1.12
CA GLY A 221 10.03 3.80 0.43
C GLY A 221 8.72 4.55 0.57
N SER A 222 8.37 4.91 1.81
CA SER A 222 7.19 5.74 2.07
C SER A 222 7.30 7.13 1.43
N ALA A 223 8.50 7.73 1.42
CA ALA A 223 8.71 9.04 0.81
C ALA A 223 8.37 9.01 -0.69
N LEU A 224 8.87 7.99 -1.40
CA LEU A 224 8.58 7.79 -2.82
C LEU A 224 7.08 7.55 -3.05
N ILE A 225 6.43 6.72 -2.24
CA ILE A 225 4.99 6.44 -2.39
C ILE A 225 4.16 7.72 -2.22
N VAL A 226 4.37 8.47 -1.13
CA VAL A 226 3.65 9.72 -0.87
C VAL A 226 3.90 10.73 -1.99
N TYR A 227 5.15 10.82 -2.46
CA TYR A 227 5.52 11.68 -3.58
C TYR A 227 4.77 11.30 -4.87
N PHE A 228 4.79 10.02 -5.27
CA PHE A 228 4.13 9.56 -6.49
C PHE A 228 2.61 9.70 -6.42
N VAL A 229 2.01 9.46 -5.25
CA VAL A 229 0.58 9.70 -5.00
C VAL A 229 0.25 11.17 -5.23
N PHE A 230 1.02 12.07 -4.60
CA PHE A 230 0.85 13.52 -4.77
C PHE A 230 0.93 13.93 -6.24
N LEU A 231 2.01 13.53 -6.92
CA LEU A 231 2.27 13.90 -8.31
C LEU A 231 1.18 13.36 -9.26
N THR A 232 0.78 12.11 -9.07
CA THR A 232 -0.25 11.45 -9.88
C THR A 232 -1.60 12.12 -9.70
N MET A 233 -2.02 12.38 -8.46
CA MET A 233 -3.30 13.04 -8.20
C MET A 233 -3.32 14.47 -8.74
N LEU A 234 -2.22 15.23 -8.57
CA LEU A 234 -2.09 16.57 -9.11
C LEU A 234 -2.17 16.57 -10.65
N TYR A 235 -1.50 15.63 -11.31
CA TYR A 235 -1.56 15.46 -12.76
C TYR A 235 -2.97 15.10 -13.24
N VAL A 236 -3.63 14.11 -12.60
CA VAL A 236 -4.99 13.67 -12.96
C VAL A 236 -6.01 14.79 -12.77
N ALA A 237 -5.90 15.57 -11.70
CA ALA A 237 -6.82 16.68 -11.45
C ALA A 237 -6.62 17.85 -12.42
N SER A 238 -5.37 18.24 -12.67
CA SER A 238 -5.05 19.40 -13.51
C SER A 238 -5.04 19.13 -15.01
N GLY A 239 -4.75 17.89 -15.43
CA GLY A 239 -4.55 17.49 -16.83
C GLY A 239 -3.27 18.04 -17.47
N LYS A 240 -2.32 18.57 -16.69
CA LYS A 240 -1.15 19.29 -17.22
C LYS A 240 0.12 18.47 -17.10
N LYS A 241 0.70 18.13 -18.25
CA LYS A 241 2.00 17.44 -18.34
C LYS A 241 3.15 18.19 -17.67
N PHE A 242 3.04 19.52 -17.54
CA PHE A 242 4.03 20.35 -16.85
C PHE A 242 4.33 19.87 -15.43
N TYR A 243 3.30 19.54 -14.64
CA TYR A 243 3.51 19.03 -13.28
C TYR A 243 4.27 17.72 -13.27
N LEU A 244 3.97 16.82 -14.21
CA LEU A 244 4.65 15.53 -14.34
C LEU A 244 6.13 15.70 -14.69
N VAL A 245 6.45 16.59 -15.64
CA VAL A 245 7.85 16.88 -16.03
C VAL A 245 8.63 17.49 -14.86
N VAL A 246 8.07 18.53 -14.23
CA VAL A 246 8.72 19.16 -13.06
C VAL A 246 8.85 18.18 -11.90
N GLY A 247 7.81 17.38 -11.65
CA GLY A 247 7.81 16.37 -10.60
C GLY A 247 8.91 15.34 -10.79
N LEU A 248 8.99 14.72 -11.97
CA LEU A 248 10.04 13.75 -12.29
C LEU A 248 11.45 14.36 -12.19
N LEU A 249 11.63 15.62 -12.62
CA LEU A 249 12.90 16.33 -12.45
C LEU A 249 13.25 16.51 -10.96
N THR A 250 12.28 16.90 -10.12
CA THR A 250 12.52 17.03 -8.67
C THR A 250 12.79 15.69 -7.98
N ILE A 251 12.20 14.57 -8.44
CA ILE A 251 12.56 13.22 -7.96
C ILE A 251 14.02 12.92 -8.32
N ALA A 252 14.43 13.15 -9.57
CA ALA A 252 15.79 12.88 -10.00
C ALA A 252 16.82 13.70 -9.19
N ILE A 253 16.55 14.99 -8.99
CA ILE A 253 17.38 15.86 -8.15
C ILE A 253 17.39 15.36 -6.70
N GLY A 254 16.23 15.02 -6.14
CA GLY A 254 16.10 14.49 -4.80
C GLY A 254 16.89 13.19 -4.60
N ALA A 255 16.82 12.26 -5.57
CA ALA A 255 17.56 11.00 -5.53
C ALA A 255 19.08 11.23 -5.51
N VAL A 256 19.60 12.15 -6.33
CA VAL A 256 21.01 12.53 -6.33
C VAL A 256 21.42 13.14 -4.99
N ILE A 257 20.63 14.07 -4.44
CA ILE A 257 20.90 14.66 -3.13
C ILE A 257 20.92 13.57 -2.06
N LEU A 258 19.90 12.71 -2.00
CA LEU A 258 19.81 11.64 -1.00
C LEU A 258 20.98 10.66 -1.09
N PHE A 259 21.46 10.35 -2.30
CA PHE A 259 22.64 9.51 -2.50
C PHE A 259 23.89 10.09 -1.83
N PHE A 260 24.11 11.40 -1.89
CA PHE A 260 25.28 12.03 -1.27
C PHE A 260 25.14 12.23 0.25
N PHE A 261 23.91 12.34 0.77
CA PHE A 261 23.67 12.64 2.19
C PHE A 261 23.46 11.39 3.06
N PHE A 262 23.08 10.26 2.48
CA PHE A 262 22.71 9.06 3.23
C PHE A 262 23.51 7.83 2.80
N SER A 263 24.40 7.34 3.66
CA SER A 263 25.22 6.15 3.39
C SER A 263 24.39 4.89 3.09
N HIS A 264 23.25 4.71 3.74
CA HIS A 264 22.36 3.59 3.47
C HIS A 264 21.76 3.60 2.05
N VAL A 265 21.65 4.78 1.41
CA VAL A 265 21.23 4.90 0.01
C VAL A 265 22.34 4.39 -0.91
N GLN A 266 23.58 4.79 -0.64
CA GLN A 266 24.75 4.35 -1.41
C GLN A 266 24.86 2.83 -1.41
N VAL A 267 24.79 2.22 -0.21
CA VAL A 267 24.82 0.75 -0.07
C VAL A 267 23.71 0.08 -0.88
N ARG A 268 22.49 0.60 -0.88
CA ARG A 268 21.38 0.05 -1.67
C ARG A 268 21.60 0.19 -3.18
N VAL A 269 22.14 1.32 -3.64
CA VAL A 269 22.45 1.54 -5.06
C VAL A 269 23.59 0.61 -5.51
N ASP A 270 24.65 0.50 -4.71
CA ASP A 270 25.79 -0.39 -5.02
C ASP A 270 25.36 -1.86 -5.03
N THR A 271 24.55 -2.27 -4.06
CA THR A 271 23.96 -3.63 -4.00
C THR A 271 23.05 -3.89 -5.20
N TRP A 272 22.30 -2.89 -5.66
CA TRP A 272 21.45 -3.03 -6.85
C TRP A 272 22.27 -3.17 -8.14
N LEU A 273 23.38 -2.44 -8.27
CA LEU A 273 24.29 -2.52 -9.42
C LEU A 273 25.11 -3.81 -9.43
N ASN A 274 25.53 -4.29 -8.26
CA ASN A 274 26.33 -5.51 -8.11
C ASN A 274 25.83 -6.39 -6.94
N PRO A 275 24.68 -7.07 -7.09
CA PRO A 275 24.06 -7.85 -6.01
C PRO A 275 24.89 -9.07 -5.60
N PHE A 276 25.78 -9.54 -6.49
CA PHE A 276 26.65 -10.70 -6.24
C PHE A 276 27.94 -10.34 -5.48
N ALA A 277 28.21 -9.06 -5.21
CA ALA A 277 29.36 -8.65 -4.39
C ALA A 277 29.23 -9.14 -2.94
N ASP A 278 28.01 -9.22 -2.42
CA ASP A 278 27.70 -9.70 -1.07
C ASP A 278 26.36 -10.47 -1.08
N PRO A 279 26.34 -11.69 -1.65
CA PRO A 279 25.11 -12.43 -1.94
C PRO A 279 24.44 -13.01 -0.69
N THR A 280 25.13 -13.04 0.45
CA THR A 280 24.63 -13.62 1.70
C THR A 280 24.08 -12.59 2.68
N ASN A 281 24.35 -11.31 2.46
CA ASN A 281 23.92 -10.25 3.37
C ASN A 281 23.17 -9.15 2.60
N THR A 282 23.85 -8.10 2.14
CA THR A 282 23.17 -6.96 1.49
C THR A 282 22.43 -7.36 0.20
N GLY A 283 23.04 -8.21 -0.62
CA GLY A 283 22.48 -8.70 -1.88
C GLY A 283 21.53 -9.89 -1.75
N TYR A 284 21.33 -10.43 -0.54
CA TYR A 284 20.63 -11.69 -0.31
C TYR A 284 19.25 -11.76 -0.99
N GLN A 285 18.42 -10.74 -0.79
CA GLN A 285 17.05 -10.73 -1.32
C GLN A 285 17.02 -10.69 -2.86
N LEU A 286 17.92 -9.91 -3.48
CA LEU A 286 18.02 -9.80 -4.93
C LEU A 286 18.53 -11.12 -5.54
N VAL A 287 19.58 -11.69 -4.96
CA VAL A 287 20.19 -12.94 -5.44
C VAL A 287 19.21 -14.11 -5.29
N GLN A 288 18.51 -14.23 -4.16
CA GLN A 288 17.47 -15.24 -3.98
C GLN A 288 16.32 -15.08 -4.98
N SER A 289 15.89 -13.85 -5.26
CA SER A 289 14.85 -13.60 -6.27
C SER A 289 15.31 -14.00 -7.68
N ILE A 290 16.58 -13.82 -8.00
CA ILE A 290 17.15 -14.23 -9.28
C ILE A 290 17.23 -15.77 -9.36
N PHE A 291 17.69 -16.44 -8.30
CA PHE A 291 17.76 -17.90 -8.27
C PHE A 291 16.38 -18.56 -8.28
N SER A 292 15.38 -17.99 -7.61
CA SER A 292 14.02 -18.53 -7.62
C SER A 292 13.34 -18.43 -8.99
N MET A 293 13.78 -17.51 -9.86
CA MET A 293 13.36 -17.47 -11.26
C MET A 293 14.11 -18.49 -12.14
N ALA A 294 15.31 -18.90 -11.73
CA ALA A 294 16.15 -19.82 -12.50
C ALA A 294 15.79 -21.29 -12.26
N ASP A 295 15.31 -21.64 -11.07
CA ASP A 295 15.01 -23.02 -10.67
C ASP A 295 13.49 -23.26 -10.61
N GLY A 296 12.96 -24.13 -11.49
CA GLY A 296 11.52 -24.41 -11.50
C GLY A 296 10.91 -25.03 -12.76
N GLY A 297 11.47 -24.80 -13.95
CA GLY A 297 10.86 -25.30 -15.20
C GLY A 297 9.38 -24.88 -15.38
N LEU A 298 8.62 -25.60 -16.22
CA LEU A 298 7.20 -25.30 -16.52
C LEU A 298 6.24 -25.51 -15.34
N PHE A 299 6.62 -26.36 -14.38
CA PHE A 299 5.74 -26.78 -13.29
C PHE A 299 6.15 -26.20 -11.92
N GLY A 300 7.28 -25.49 -11.86
CA GLY A 300 7.86 -24.97 -10.62
C GLY A 300 8.41 -26.07 -9.71
N VAL A 301 9.21 -25.68 -8.72
CA VAL A 301 9.57 -26.51 -7.55
C VAL A 301 8.68 -26.21 -6.33
N GLY A 302 7.64 -25.39 -6.52
CA GLY A 302 6.77 -24.84 -5.48
C GLY A 302 6.50 -23.36 -5.69
N ILE A 303 5.70 -22.76 -4.81
CA ILE A 303 5.38 -21.31 -4.84
C ILE A 303 6.38 -20.51 -3.99
N GLY A 304 7.39 -19.91 -4.64
CA GLY A 304 8.46 -19.14 -3.98
C GLY A 304 9.37 -20.00 -3.12
#